data_AF-A0A4P9Y0B7-F1
#
_entry.id   AF-A0A4P9Y0B7-F1
#
_cell.length_a   1.000
_cell.length_b   1.000
_cell.length_c   1.000
_cell.angle_alpha   90.00
_cell.angle_beta   90.00
_cell.angle_gamma   90.00
#
_symmetry.space_group_name_H-M   'P 1'
#
loop_
_entity.id
_entity.type
_entity.pdbx_description
1 polymer ?
#
loop_
_entity_poly.entity_id
_entity_poly.type
_entity_poly.pdbx_seq_one_letter_code
_entity_poly.pdbx_strand_id
1 'polypeptide(L)'
;MHCLATFYGPVTPVNTGFCAIQTVSGTQASFRIGATGVTLGMDHSTNIVKKLKLTGFPTKVHKNSAFIRDMFTSALEIVKFEGAQIRTVSGIRGQVKKALSKPEGHFRATFEDKILMSDIVFLRTWYTVTPKRFYTPVTNLLLDSGDDGPGVRLTGQVR
;
A
#
# COMPACT_ATOMS: atom_id res chain seq x y z
N MET A 1 -12.19 17.15 6.55
CA MET A 1 -10.80 16.62 6.45
C MET A 1 -10.52 16.40 4.98
N HIS A 2 -9.43 16.95 4.42
CA HIS A 2 -9.05 16.79 3.02
C HIS A 2 -7.95 15.73 2.87
N CYS A 3 -7.91 15.03 1.74
CA CYS A 3 -6.84 14.08 1.41
C CYS A 3 -6.28 14.37 0.01
N LEU A 4 -5.07 13.88 -0.25
CA LEU A 4 -4.45 13.93 -1.57
C LEU A 4 -4.96 12.77 -2.42
N ALA A 5 -5.33 13.07 -3.67
CA ALA A 5 -5.71 12.07 -4.65
C ALA A 5 -4.85 12.23 -5.91
N THR A 6 -4.52 11.11 -6.54
CA THR A 6 -3.80 11.08 -7.80
C THR A 6 -4.55 10.15 -8.74
N PHE A 7 -4.91 10.66 -9.91
CA PHE A 7 -5.58 9.90 -10.96
C PHE A 7 -4.97 10.26 -12.31
N TYR A 8 -5.19 9.37 -13.29
CA TYR A 8 -4.77 9.61 -14.66
C TYR A 8 -5.92 10.25 -15.44
N GLY A 9 -5.67 11.38 -16.10
CA GLY A 9 -6.68 12.13 -16.83
C GLY A 9 -6.10 13.34 -17.57
N PRO A 10 -6.95 14.13 -18.22
CA PRO A 10 -6.55 15.34 -18.91
C PRO A 10 -5.99 16.38 -17.92
N VAL A 11 -4.99 17.11 -18.40
CA VAL A 11 -4.26 18.10 -17.62
C VAL A 11 -5.11 19.36 -17.47
N THR A 12 -5.25 19.87 -16.25
CA THR A 12 -6.00 21.09 -15.93
C THR A 12 -5.15 22.03 -15.09
N PRO A 13 -5.29 23.36 -15.23
CA PRO A 13 -4.52 24.32 -14.46
C PRO A 13 -4.62 24.07 -12.95
N VAL A 14 -3.56 24.38 -12.22
CA VAL A 14 -3.57 24.33 -10.75
C VAL A 14 -4.62 25.28 -10.18
N ASN A 15 -5.13 24.94 -9.00
CA ASN A 15 -6.19 25.68 -8.30
C ASN A 15 -7.55 25.71 -9.05
N THR A 16 -7.80 24.74 -9.93
CA THR A 16 -9.10 24.55 -10.59
C THR A 16 -10.00 23.67 -9.71
N GLY A 17 -11.21 24.15 -9.41
CA GLY A 17 -12.21 23.37 -8.68
C GLY A 17 -12.85 22.29 -9.55
N PHE A 18 -13.13 21.13 -8.95
CA PHE A 18 -13.85 20.05 -9.61
C PHE A 18 -14.81 19.33 -8.64
N CYS A 19 -15.79 18.64 -9.22
CA CYS A 19 -16.65 17.69 -8.53
C CYS A 19 -16.52 16.30 -9.16
N ALA A 20 -16.76 15.26 -8.37
CA ALA A 20 -16.76 13.88 -8.82
C ALA A 20 -18.09 13.21 -8.44
N ILE A 21 -18.64 12.46 -9.40
CA ILE A 21 -19.93 11.78 -9.30
C ILE A 21 -19.67 10.28 -9.36
N GLN A 22 -20.34 9.52 -8.50
CA GLN A 22 -20.17 8.07 -8.42
C GLN A 22 -20.98 7.33 -9.49
N THR A 23 -22.22 7.76 -9.72
CA THR A 23 -23.13 7.19 -10.71
C THR A 23 -23.81 8.31 -11.48
N VAL A 24 -23.75 8.25 -12.81
CA VAL A 24 -24.35 9.24 -13.70
C VAL A 24 -25.84 8.95 -13.98
N SER A 25 -26.30 7.73 -13.66
CA SER A 25 -27.68 7.29 -13.89
C SER A 25 -28.72 8.12 -13.13
N GLY A 26 -29.86 8.32 -13.77
CA GLY A 26 -31.00 9.05 -13.22
C GLY A 26 -31.74 8.34 -12.08
N THR A 27 -31.42 7.07 -11.84
CA THR A 27 -32.18 6.13 -10.99
C THR A 27 -31.93 6.28 -9.49
N GLN A 28 -30.93 7.06 -9.06
CA GLN A 28 -30.64 7.26 -7.64
C GLN A 28 -31.43 8.46 -7.07
N ALA A 29 -32.23 8.18 -6.03
CA ALA A 29 -32.99 9.18 -5.26
C ALA A 29 -32.13 9.95 -4.21
N SER A 30 -30.88 9.52 -4.00
CA SER A 30 -29.96 10.08 -3.01
C SER A 30 -29.02 11.16 -3.59
N PHE A 31 -28.30 11.85 -2.71
CA PHE A 31 -27.23 12.78 -3.09
C PHE A 31 -26.16 12.08 -3.95
N ARG A 32 -25.81 12.69 -5.11
CA ARG A 32 -25.00 12.03 -6.15
C ARG A 32 -23.54 12.48 -6.21
N ILE A 33 -23.24 13.68 -5.71
CA ILE A 33 -21.87 14.20 -5.70
C ILE A 33 -21.09 13.44 -4.63
N GLY A 34 -20.10 12.65 -5.04
CA GLY A 34 -19.30 11.81 -4.16
C GLY A 34 -18.06 12.51 -3.60
N ALA A 35 -17.49 13.45 -4.34
CA ALA A 35 -16.35 14.25 -3.87
C ALA A 35 -16.30 15.63 -4.53
N THR A 36 -15.65 16.55 -3.84
CA THR A 36 -15.29 17.89 -4.30
C THR A 36 -13.81 18.13 -4.00
N GLY A 37 -13.15 18.94 -4.83
CA GLY A 37 -11.73 19.19 -4.64
C GLY A 37 -11.19 20.28 -5.53
N VAL A 38 -9.91 20.56 -5.34
CA VAL A 38 -9.13 21.49 -6.17
C VAL A 38 -7.89 20.77 -6.67
N THR A 39 -7.43 21.13 -7.87
CA THR A 39 -6.21 20.59 -8.47
C THR A 39 -4.99 21.25 -7.82
N LEU A 40 -4.01 20.45 -7.36
CA LEU A 40 -2.83 20.96 -6.66
C LEU A 40 -1.58 21.03 -7.55
N GLY A 41 -1.41 20.07 -8.46
CA GLY A 41 -0.20 19.94 -9.27
C GLY A 41 -0.38 18.91 -10.37
N MET A 42 0.50 18.95 -11.35
CA MET A 42 0.45 18.12 -12.56
C MET A 42 1.83 17.49 -12.76
N ASP A 43 1.95 16.19 -12.48
CA ASP A 43 3.20 15.46 -12.64
C ASP A 43 2.99 14.23 -13.52
N HIS A 44 3.93 13.94 -14.42
CA HIS A 44 3.91 12.72 -15.24
C HIS A 44 4.20 11.45 -14.42
N SER A 45 4.95 11.59 -13.32
CA SER A 45 5.32 10.49 -12.43
C SER A 45 5.10 10.91 -10.97
N THR A 46 4.30 10.14 -10.25
CA THR A 46 4.05 10.37 -8.82
C THR A 46 4.66 9.28 -7.97
N ASN A 47 5.46 9.65 -6.98
CA ASN A 47 6.06 8.74 -6.02
C ASN A 47 5.07 8.45 -4.87
N ILE A 48 4.09 7.58 -5.13
CA ILE A 48 3.15 7.13 -4.10
C ILE A 48 3.71 5.85 -3.49
N VAL A 49 3.81 5.81 -2.16
CA VAL A 49 4.27 4.64 -1.43
C VAL A 49 3.19 4.09 -0.54
N LYS A 50 3.04 2.76 -0.54
CA LYS A 50 2.20 2.01 0.38
C LYS A 50 3.09 1.28 1.38
N LYS A 51 2.75 1.42 2.66
CA LYS A 51 3.44 0.71 3.73
C LYS A 51 3.24 -0.80 3.58
N LEU A 52 4.32 -1.55 3.60
CA LEU A 52 4.35 -3.01 3.68
C LEU A 52 5.06 -3.41 4.98
N LYS A 53 4.55 -4.41 5.67
CA LYS A 53 5.21 -4.97 6.85
C LYS A 53 5.56 -6.42 6.54
N LEU A 54 6.84 -6.75 6.56
CA LEU A 54 7.29 -8.15 6.58
C LEU A 54 7.30 -8.60 8.03
N THR A 55 6.66 -9.72 8.33
CA THR A 55 6.53 -10.26 9.69
C THR A 55 7.30 -11.56 9.80
N GLY A 56 7.93 -11.78 10.94
CA GLY A 56 8.58 -13.05 11.27
C GLY A 56 8.48 -13.35 12.75
N PHE A 57 8.84 -14.57 13.11
CA PHE A 57 8.68 -15.10 14.45
C PHE A 57 10.02 -15.57 15.01
N PRO A 58 10.30 -15.38 16.31
CA PRO A 58 11.49 -15.92 16.94
C PRO A 58 11.40 -17.46 17.03
N THR A 59 12.48 -18.12 16.65
CA THR A 59 12.65 -19.58 16.77
C THR A 59 13.52 -19.94 17.97
N LYS A 60 14.55 -19.14 18.24
CA LYS A 60 15.47 -19.32 19.37
C LYS A 60 15.95 -17.97 19.86
N VAL A 61 15.79 -17.72 21.15
CA VAL A 61 16.10 -16.44 21.78
C VAL A 61 17.27 -16.61 22.75
N HIS A 62 18.26 -15.72 22.62
CA HIS A 62 19.35 -15.51 23.57
C HIS A 62 19.18 -14.15 24.25
N LYS A 63 20.17 -13.68 25.01
CA LYS A 63 20.07 -12.41 25.78
C LYS A 63 19.69 -11.22 24.89
N ASN A 64 20.53 -10.86 23.92
CA ASN A 64 20.30 -9.70 23.02
C ASN A 64 20.25 -10.13 21.55
N SER A 65 20.09 -11.43 21.27
CA SER A 65 20.03 -11.93 19.90
C SER A 65 19.01 -13.02 19.76
N ALA A 66 18.34 -13.09 18.62
CA ALA A 66 17.41 -14.15 18.33
C ALA A 66 17.53 -14.60 16.88
N PHE A 67 17.14 -15.84 16.64
CA PHE A 67 16.96 -16.40 15.31
C PHE A 67 15.50 -16.23 14.92
N ILE A 68 15.26 -15.61 13.77
CA ILE A 68 13.92 -15.29 13.27
C ILE A 68 13.61 -16.19 12.07
N ARG A 69 12.37 -16.69 11.99
CA ARG A 69 11.81 -17.47 10.89
C ARG A 69 10.66 -16.75 10.21
N ASP A 70 10.31 -17.22 9.01
CA ASP A 70 9.12 -16.84 8.24
C ASP A 70 8.99 -15.36 7.86
N MET A 71 10.07 -14.58 7.94
CA MET A 71 10.12 -13.22 7.40
C MET A 71 10.59 -13.19 5.95
N PHE A 72 11.50 -14.11 5.60
CA PHE A 72 12.12 -14.25 4.29
C PHE A 72 12.07 -15.72 3.90
N THR A 73 12.13 -15.99 2.59
CA THR A 73 12.11 -17.34 2.04
C THR A 73 13.51 -17.86 1.75
N SER A 74 14.43 -17.00 1.31
CA SER A 74 15.78 -17.39 0.88
C SER A 74 16.90 -16.60 1.58
N ALA A 75 18.11 -17.16 1.59
CA ALA A 75 19.29 -16.46 2.09
C ALA A 75 19.62 -15.20 1.28
N LEU A 76 19.34 -15.20 -0.03
CA LEU A 76 19.57 -14.05 -0.92
C LEU A 76 18.68 -12.86 -0.54
N GLU A 77 17.43 -13.11 -0.16
CA GLU A 77 16.55 -12.07 0.36
C GLU A 77 17.10 -11.47 1.65
N ILE A 78 17.56 -12.32 2.57
CA ILE A 78 18.11 -11.85 3.85
C ILE A 78 19.33 -10.96 3.64
N VAL A 79 20.25 -11.33 2.74
CA VAL A 79 21.45 -10.54 2.43
C VAL A 79 21.06 -9.16 1.88
N LYS A 80 20.00 -9.07 1.06
CA LYS A 80 19.47 -7.79 0.56
C LYS A 80 18.95 -6.88 1.70
N PHE A 81 18.46 -7.48 2.79
CA PHE A 81 17.96 -6.77 3.97
C PHE A 81 18.93 -6.84 5.16
N GLU A 82 20.20 -7.18 4.93
CA GLU A 82 21.22 -7.20 5.98
C GLU A 82 21.43 -5.79 6.54
N GLY A 83 21.53 -5.67 7.86
CA GLY A 83 21.65 -4.39 8.53
C GLY A 83 20.34 -3.61 8.66
N ALA A 84 19.22 -4.11 8.13
CA ALA A 84 17.94 -3.40 8.22
C ALA A 84 17.40 -3.34 9.67
N GLN A 85 16.74 -2.23 9.99
CA GLN A 85 16.13 -2.03 11.31
C GLN A 85 14.77 -2.74 11.40
N ILE A 86 14.61 -3.55 12.44
CA ILE A 86 13.41 -4.32 12.76
C ILE A 86 12.88 -3.90 14.13
N ARG A 87 11.59 -4.15 14.38
CA ARG A 87 10.98 -3.93 15.69
C ARG A 87 10.05 -5.07 16.06
N THR A 88 9.93 -5.35 17.35
CA THR A 88 8.89 -6.25 17.85
C THR A 88 7.59 -5.49 18.10
N VAL A 89 6.47 -6.20 18.20
CA VAL A 89 5.18 -5.62 18.66
C VAL A 89 5.31 -5.00 20.06
N SER A 90 6.16 -5.59 20.90
CA SER A 90 6.52 -5.10 22.23
C SER A 90 7.41 -3.84 22.21
N GLY A 91 7.77 -3.32 21.03
CA GLY A 91 8.48 -2.05 20.88
C GLY A 91 10.02 -2.13 20.93
N ILE A 92 10.57 -3.32 21.16
CA ILE A 92 12.02 -3.55 21.22
C ILE A 92 12.61 -3.38 19.82
N ARG A 93 13.66 -2.56 19.69
CA ARG A 93 14.33 -2.34 18.41
C ARG A 93 15.41 -3.40 18.18
N GLY A 94 15.64 -3.73 16.92
CA GLY A 94 16.68 -4.66 16.53
C GLY A 94 17.19 -4.44 15.12
N GLN A 95 18.14 -5.28 14.74
CA GLN A 95 18.81 -5.23 13.44
C GLN A 95 18.98 -6.65 12.88
N VAL A 96 18.72 -6.80 11.58
CA VAL A 96 19.09 -8.01 10.82
C VAL A 96 20.61 -8.10 10.74
N LYS A 97 21.21 -9.23 11.15
CA LYS A 97 22.67 -9.41 11.14
C LYS A 97 23.17 -10.34 10.06
N LYS A 98 22.76 -11.60 10.05
CA LYS A 98 23.32 -12.59 9.10
C LYS A 98 22.32 -13.67 8.77
N ALA A 99 22.26 -14.08 7.51
CA ALA A 99 21.52 -15.26 7.07
C ALA A 99 22.09 -16.54 7.68
N LEU A 100 21.22 -17.50 8.01
CA LEU A 100 21.62 -18.84 8.38
C LEU A 100 21.76 -19.70 7.13
N SER A 101 22.73 -20.59 7.12
CA SER A 101 22.90 -21.56 6.03
C SER A 101 21.83 -22.66 6.05
N LYS A 102 21.38 -23.04 7.25
CA LYS A 102 20.29 -24.01 7.46
C LYS A 102 19.55 -23.64 8.74
N PRO A 103 18.21 -23.69 8.79
CA PRO A 103 17.26 -23.76 7.67
C PRO A 103 17.24 -22.48 6.82
N GLU A 104 16.83 -22.58 5.54
CA GLU A 104 16.74 -21.43 4.64
C GLU A 104 15.67 -20.42 5.11
N GLY A 105 15.83 -19.15 4.73
CA GLY A 105 14.93 -18.06 5.15
C GLY A 105 15.07 -17.63 6.62
N HIS A 106 15.89 -18.33 7.40
CA HIS A 106 16.17 -17.96 8.79
C HIS A 106 17.38 -17.04 8.89
N PHE A 107 17.34 -16.12 9.84
CA PHE A 107 18.44 -15.17 10.05
C PHE A 107 18.64 -14.86 11.53
N ARG A 108 19.87 -14.46 11.86
CA ARG A 108 20.22 -13.92 13.17
C ARG A 108 19.89 -12.44 13.19
N ALA A 109 19.17 -12.02 14.21
CA ALA A 109 18.92 -10.64 14.57
C ALA A 109 19.50 -10.32 15.95
N THR A 110 19.86 -9.05 16.15
CA THR A 110 20.22 -8.51 17.46
C THR A 110 19.18 -7.49 17.90
N PHE A 111 18.84 -7.49 19.18
CA PHE A 111 17.84 -6.62 19.78
C PHE A 111 18.44 -5.85 20.96
N GLU A 112 17.83 -4.72 21.32
CA GLU A 112 18.22 -3.90 22.48
C GLU A 112 18.05 -4.68 23.79
N ASP A 113 16.97 -5.45 23.91
CA ASP A 113 16.66 -6.28 25.07
C ASP A 113 16.19 -7.69 24.63
N LYS A 114 16.04 -8.59 25.61
CA LYS A 114 15.57 -9.96 25.40
C LYS A 114 14.11 -9.98 24.98
N ILE A 115 13.87 -10.40 23.74
CA ILE A 115 12.52 -10.59 23.20
C ILE A 115 11.85 -11.86 23.76
N LEU A 116 10.52 -11.96 23.67
CA LEU A 116 9.79 -13.17 24.03
C LEU A 116 9.60 -14.09 22.83
N MET A 117 9.44 -15.40 23.06
CA MET A 117 9.12 -16.35 21.99
C MET A 117 7.75 -16.11 21.34
N SER A 118 6.84 -15.43 22.05
CA SER A 118 5.52 -15.03 21.56
C SER A 118 5.53 -13.71 20.77
N ASP A 119 6.66 -13.02 20.69
CA ASP A 119 6.73 -11.74 19.99
C ASP A 119 6.65 -11.93 18.47
N ILE A 120 6.02 -10.97 17.81
CA ILE A 120 6.06 -10.83 16.35
C ILE A 120 7.08 -9.75 16.02
N VAL A 121 8.07 -10.11 15.21
CA VAL A 121 9.07 -9.18 14.68
C VAL A 121 8.58 -8.68 13.34
N PHE A 122 8.65 -7.37 13.10
CA PHE A 122 8.31 -6.80 11.81
C PHE A 122 9.37 -5.83 11.29
N LEU A 123 9.56 -5.88 9.98
CA LEU A 123 10.33 -4.93 9.19
C LEU A 123 9.34 -3.99 8.49
N ARG A 124 9.47 -2.68 8.71
CA ARG A 124 8.63 -1.68 8.03
C ARG A 124 9.29 -1.27 6.73
N THR A 125 8.66 -1.64 5.61
CA THR A 125 9.09 -1.26 4.27
C THR A 125 8.02 -0.44 3.57
N TRP A 126 8.40 0.14 2.44
CA TRP A 126 7.54 0.94 1.59
C TRP A 126 7.61 0.35 0.19
N TYR A 127 6.45 0.08 -0.40
CA TYR A 127 6.33 -0.38 -1.77
C TYR A 127 5.72 0.72 -2.63
N THR A 128 6.35 1.02 -3.76
CA THR A 128 5.87 2.04 -4.70
C THR A 128 4.60 1.54 -5.40
N VAL A 129 3.54 2.34 -5.34
CA VAL A 129 2.27 2.05 -6.01
C VAL A 129 2.05 3.04 -7.13
N THR A 130 1.86 2.54 -8.34
CA THR A 130 1.56 3.36 -9.51
C THR A 130 0.04 3.46 -9.69
N PRO A 131 -0.52 4.68 -9.87
CA PRO A 131 -1.91 4.84 -10.27
C PRO A 131 -2.22 4.10 -11.57
N LYS A 132 -3.43 3.55 -11.70
CA LYS A 132 -3.87 2.91 -12.95
C LYS A 132 -4.07 3.97 -14.03
N ARG A 133 -3.52 3.73 -15.21
CA ARG A 133 -3.76 4.55 -16.41
C ARG A 133 -5.12 4.20 -17.01
N PHE A 134 -6.17 4.73 -16.41
CA PHE A 134 -7.54 4.51 -16.85
C PHE A 134 -8.23 5.85 -17.01
N TYR A 135 -8.75 6.10 -18.22
CA TYR A 135 -9.50 7.30 -18.56
C TYR A 135 -10.56 6.93 -19.59
N THR A 136 -11.82 7.12 -19.24
CA THR A 136 -12.96 6.94 -20.14
C THR A 136 -13.80 8.22 -20.08
N PRO A 137 -13.91 8.98 -21.18
CA PRO A 137 -14.78 10.12 -21.23
C PRO A 137 -16.24 9.65 -21.18
N VAL A 138 -17.10 10.47 -20.56
CA VAL A 138 -18.54 10.22 -20.51
C VAL A 138 -19.15 10.71 -21.82
N THR A 139 -19.68 9.79 -22.63
CA THR A 139 -20.21 10.08 -23.98
C THR A 139 -21.74 10.12 -24.01
N ASN A 140 -22.36 10.83 -23.06
CA ASN A 140 -23.82 10.84 -22.88
C ASN A 140 -24.62 11.23 -24.13
N LEU A 141 -24.07 12.09 -24.99
CA LEU A 141 -24.75 12.55 -26.23
C LEU A 141 -24.60 11.58 -27.40
N LEU A 142 -23.70 10.58 -27.30
CA LEU A 142 -23.51 9.56 -28.33
C LEU A 142 -24.30 8.28 -28.04
N LEU A 143 -24.95 8.21 -26.88
CA LEU A 143 -25.74 7.06 -26.45
C LEU A 143 -27.20 7.30 -26.81
N ASP A 144 -27.89 6.21 -27.17
CA ASP A 144 -29.34 6.27 -27.38
C ASP A 144 -30.04 6.63 -26.06
N SER A 145 -31.16 7.36 -26.18
CA SER A 145 -31.93 7.86 -25.04
C SER A 145 -32.40 6.71 -24.14
N GLY A 146 -31.71 6.49 -23.02
CA GLY A 146 -32.04 5.47 -22.03
C GLY A 146 -30.91 4.47 -21.74
N ASP A 147 -29.81 4.48 -22.50
CA ASP A 147 -28.64 3.66 -22.18
C ASP A 147 -27.69 4.43 -21.27
N ASP A 148 -27.58 3.98 -20.01
CA ASP A 148 -26.50 4.36 -19.11
C ASP A 148 -25.24 3.67 -19.64
N GLY A 149 -24.62 4.28 -20.66
CA GLY A 149 -23.54 3.66 -21.43
C GLY A 149 -22.37 3.12 -20.58
N PRO A 150 -21.41 2.42 -21.20
CA PRO A 150 -20.51 1.51 -20.49
C PRO A 150 -19.62 2.23 -19.46
N GLY A 151 -20.06 2.23 -18.21
CA GLY A 151 -19.34 2.74 -17.05
C GLY A 151 -18.66 1.62 -16.27
N VAL A 152 -17.55 1.94 -15.60
CA VAL A 152 -16.91 1.00 -14.67
C VAL A 152 -17.81 0.85 -13.44
N ARG A 153 -18.27 -0.37 -13.20
CA ARG A 153 -19.06 -0.70 -12.01
C ARG A 153 -18.20 -0.62 -10.75
N LEU A 154 -18.84 -0.25 -9.66
CA LEU A 154 -18.19 -0.17 -8.35
C LEU A 154 -17.87 -1.57 -7.83
N THR A 155 -16.82 -1.70 -7.01
CA THR A 155 -16.42 -3.00 -6.44
C THR A 155 -17.56 -3.70 -5.70
N GLY A 156 -18.46 -2.95 -5.04
CA GLY A 156 -19.61 -3.51 -4.34
C GLY A 156 -20.76 -3.99 -5.25
N GLN A 157 -20.79 -3.58 -6.52
CA GLN A 157 -21.77 -4.07 -7.51
C GLN A 157 -21.24 -5.26 -8.32
N VAL A 158 -19.91 -5.43 -8.36
CA VAL A 158 -19.24 -6.53 -9.07
C VAL A 158 -19.07 -7.76 -8.18
N ARG A 159 -19.00 -7.56 -6.86
CA ARG A 159 -18.98 -8.63 -5.85
C ARG A 159 -20.37 -9.20 -5.67
#